data_AF-A0A950S8Q3-F1
#
_entry.id   AF-A0A950S8Q3-F1
#
_cell.length_a   1.000
_cell.length_b   1.000
_cell.length_c   1.000
_cell.angle_alpha   90.00
_cell.angle_beta   90.00
_cell.angle_gamma   90.00
#
_symmetry.space_group_name_H-M   'P 1'
#
loop_
_entity.id
_entity.type
_entity.pdbx_description
1 polymer ?
#
loop_
_entity_poly.entity_id
_entity_poly.type
_entity_poly.pdbx_seq_one_letter_code
_entity_poly.pdbx_strand_id
1 'polypeptide(L)'
;NRAVGGVHTNAIGYATIDVVASCTSRSPADPLYYTNDLLFDNVLFGDYQHLEPHPAGTTANAFDAAGNPMVHIRAVPEGGGAGSNVGTRLPYTFYDRYTPAAARTIDRRQPLPSTFAARYIQGGIALFATNLTIWRESLGNGTCADAPASANLIVSEIVKFDEHENPNTAQPCPTLCPSSPLSMLNAASSTSSASFIYPQLSTADAGGWMYLNLNNGGSTSYSVTREIGGERLPTNARTNLSPLGSNTVGPRPSQNWVTVTLFGSTAGGNRLTGEFDAAPLGNGCSPAVTPFAVIAPAGNVFVCPPGTTLTNGSRQPCAGTNINPPP
;
A
#
# COMPACT_ATOMS: atom_id res chain seq x y z
N ASN A 1 -13.61 17.30 22.78
CA ASN A 1 -13.87 18.02 21.52
C ASN A 1 -12.62 18.80 21.11
N ARG A 2 -11.84 18.29 20.16
CA ARG A 2 -10.84 19.11 19.46
C ARG A 2 -11.44 19.56 18.14
N ALA A 3 -11.23 20.83 17.78
CA ALA A 3 -11.71 21.38 16.53
C ALA A 3 -10.96 20.73 15.35
N VAL A 4 -11.66 20.58 14.22
CA VAL A 4 -11.02 20.30 12.93
C VAL A 4 -10.01 21.42 12.64
N GLY A 5 -8.75 21.06 12.38
CA GLY A 5 -7.62 21.99 12.21
C GLY A 5 -6.70 22.15 13.42
N GLY A 6 -6.92 21.42 14.52
CA GLY A 6 -5.98 21.37 15.64
C GLY A 6 -4.74 20.49 15.36
N VAL A 7 -3.58 20.86 15.90
CA VAL A 7 -2.37 20.03 15.84
C VAL A 7 -2.50 18.86 16.82
N HIS A 8 -2.26 17.64 16.33
CA HIS A 8 -2.21 16.44 17.17
C HIS A 8 -0.84 15.78 17.01
N THR A 9 -0.12 15.62 18.13
CA THR A 9 1.28 15.16 18.15
C THR A 9 1.50 13.79 17.51
N ASN A 10 0.44 12.98 17.38
CA ASN A 10 0.49 11.62 16.85
C ASN A 10 -0.48 11.37 15.68
N ALA A 11 -1.05 12.42 15.05
CA ALA A 11 -1.99 12.21 13.95
C ALA A 11 -1.21 11.98 12.66
N ILE A 12 -0.78 10.74 12.45
CA ILE A 12 -0.37 10.23 11.15
C ILE A 12 -1.55 9.42 10.65
N GLY A 13 -2.13 9.83 9.52
CA GLY A 13 -3.34 9.25 9.01
C GLY A 13 -3.56 9.60 7.55
N TYR A 14 -4.65 9.11 7.01
CA TYR A 14 -5.09 9.35 5.66
C TYR A 14 -6.46 10.02 5.70
N ALA A 15 -6.73 10.88 4.74
CA ALA A 15 -8.04 11.43 4.51
C ALA A 15 -8.58 10.85 3.21
N THR A 16 -9.85 10.49 3.21
CA THR A 16 -10.59 10.11 2.02
C THR A 16 -11.59 11.21 1.69
N ILE A 17 -11.70 11.56 0.42
CA ILE A 17 -12.58 12.62 -0.07
C ILE A 17 -13.57 11.97 -1.02
N ASP A 18 -14.85 12.04 -0.69
CA ASP A 18 -15.93 11.44 -1.46
C ASP A 18 -16.92 12.51 -1.91
N VAL A 19 -17.44 12.36 -3.14
CA VAL A 19 -18.53 13.20 -3.64
C VAL A 19 -19.85 12.71 -3.05
N VAL A 20 -20.57 13.61 -2.41
CA VAL A 20 -21.84 13.31 -1.75
C VAL A 20 -22.98 14.20 -2.25
N ALA A 21 -24.19 13.64 -2.27
CA ALA A 21 -25.43 14.30 -2.68
C ALA A 21 -25.94 15.29 -1.62
N SER A 22 -25.53 15.13 -0.35
CA SER A 22 -25.96 15.99 0.74
C SER A 22 -24.90 16.09 1.86
N CYS A 23 -24.87 17.22 2.56
CA CYS A 23 -23.98 17.41 3.71
C CYS A 23 -24.55 16.69 4.94
N THR A 24 -23.94 15.56 5.32
CA THR A 24 -24.34 14.78 6.49
C THR A 24 -23.12 14.45 7.36
N SER A 25 -23.35 14.05 8.60
CA SER A 25 -22.30 13.50 9.47
C SER A 25 -22.22 11.97 9.38
N ARG A 26 -22.83 11.34 8.37
CA ARG A 26 -22.81 9.89 8.23
C ARG A 26 -21.44 9.45 7.75
N SER A 27 -20.86 8.48 8.46
CA SER A 27 -19.59 7.88 8.09
C SER A 27 -19.79 6.72 7.10
N PRO A 28 -18.73 6.29 6.39
CA PRO A 28 -18.76 5.05 5.61
C PRO A 28 -19.12 3.79 6.40
N ALA A 29 -19.19 3.84 7.74
CA ALA A 29 -19.66 2.74 8.59
C ALA A 29 -21.20 2.68 8.73
N ASP A 30 -21.92 3.74 8.32
CA ASP A 30 -23.39 3.79 8.30
C ASP A 30 -23.90 3.28 6.94
N PRO A 31 -24.74 2.23 6.88
CA PRO A 31 -25.31 1.73 5.63
C PRO A 31 -25.98 2.82 4.77
N LEU A 32 -26.61 3.82 5.41
CA LEU A 32 -27.33 4.89 4.71
C LEU A 32 -26.40 5.84 3.97
N TYR A 33 -25.11 5.87 4.32
CA TYR A 33 -24.11 6.64 3.59
C TYR A 33 -24.05 6.22 2.12
N TYR A 34 -24.08 4.91 1.83
CA TYR A 34 -23.99 4.40 0.46
C TYR A 34 -25.29 4.54 -0.33
N THR A 35 -26.45 4.57 0.35
CA THR A 35 -27.75 4.65 -0.32
C THR A 35 -28.25 6.07 -0.53
N ASN A 36 -27.88 7.00 0.34
CA ASN A 36 -28.48 8.34 0.36
C ASN A 36 -27.46 9.45 0.10
N ASP A 37 -26.20 9.23 0.47
CA ASP A 37 -25.20 10.30 0.50
C ASP A 37 -24.18 10.14 -0.63
N LEU A 38 -23.60 8.96 -0.82
CA LEU A 38 -22.51 8.75 -1.78
C LEU A 38 -22.96 8.75 -3.25
N LEU A 39 -22.26 9.52 -4.10
CA LEU A 39 -22.52 9.62 -5.56
C LEU A 39 -21.60 8.76 -6.45
N PHE A 40 -20.66 8.01 -5.88
CA PHE A 40 -19.72 7.15 -6.63
C PHE A 40 -19.04 7.86 -7.84
N ASP A 41 -18.90 9.18 -7.76
CA ASP A 41 -18.20 9.99 -8.74
C ASP A 41 -16.72 9.99 -8.43
N ASN A 42 -15.89 9.82 -9.45
CA ASN A 42 -14.46 10.00 -9.28
C ASN A 42 -14.17 11.50 -9.36
N VAL A 43 -13.56 12.07 -8.31
CA VAL A 43 -12.99 13.41 -8.39
C VAL A 43 -11.68 13.29 -9.15
N LEU A 44 -11.66 13.72 -10.42
CA LEU A 44 -10.54 13.53 -11.34
C LEU A 44 -9.37 14.49 -11.10
N PHE A 45 -9.38 15.31 -10.05
CA PHE A 45 -8.39 16.35 -9.89
C PHE A 45 -8.18 16.74 -8.43
N GLY A 46 -6.93 16.64 -8.01
CA GLY A 46 -6.39 17.43 -6.92
C GLY A 46 -5.02 16.92 -6.49
N ASP A 47 -4.23 17.85 -5.98
CA ASP A 47 -2.98 17.64 -5.30
C ASP A 47 -3.17 17.88 -3.80
N TYR A 48 -2.36 17.21 -2.99
CA TYR A 48 -2.14 17.68 -1.63
C TYR A 48 -0.76 18.28 -1.55
N GLN A 49 -0.64 19.27 -0.67
CA GLN A 49 0.62 19.89 -0.31
C GLN A 49 0.73 19.86 1.19
N HIS A 50 1.92 19.57 1.69
CA HIS A 50 2.20 19.56 3.12
C HIS A 50 3.50 20.30 3.41
N LEU A 51 3.52 20.92 4.57
CA LEU A 51 4.65 21.65 5.12
C LEU A 51 5.05 20.95 6.40
N GLU A 52 6.20 20.30 6.39
CA GLU A 52 6.66 19.50 7.53
C GLU A 52 8.03 19.96 8.03
N PRO A 53 8.30 19.84 9.34
CA PRO A 53 9.65 20.03 9.86
C PRO A 53 10.60 19.07 9.15
N HIS A 54 11.85 19.50 8.98
CA HIS A 54 12.82 18.65 8.31
C HIS A 54 12.94 17.25 8.95
N PRO A 55 13.16 16.22 8.14
CA PRO A 55 13.49 14.89 8.63
C PRO A 55 14.69 14.90 9.58
N ALA A 56 14.66 14.01 10.57
CA ALA A 56 15.70 13.88 11.59
C ALA A 56 17.08 13.64 10.94
N GLY A 57 18.12 14.32 11.43
CA GLY A 57 19.49 14.24 10.91
C GLY A 57 19.90 15.39 9.98
N THR A 58 19.02 16.38 9.76
CA THR A 58 19.36 17.63 9.09
C THR A 58 19.54 18.77 10.09
N THR A 59 20.46 19.70 9.81
CA THR A 59 20.83 20.81 10.69
C THR A 59 20.09 22.12 10.39
N ALA A 60 19.09 22.09 9.51
CA ALA A 60 18.33 23.27 9.12
C ALA A 60 17.12 23.47 10.07
N ASN A 61 16.77 24.74 10.32
CA ASN A 61 15.61 25.12 11.15
C ASN A 61 14.36 25.43 10.30
N ALA A 62 14.25 24.91 9.07
CA ALA A 62 13.16 25.24 8.15
C ALA A 62 12.13 24.10 8.00
N PHE A 63 11.09 24.38 7.23
CA PHE A 63 10.08 23.41 6.81
C PHE A 63 10.38 23.01 5.36
N ASP A 64 10.18 21.74 5.03
CA ASP A 64 10.15 21.29 3.64
C ASP A 64 8.71 21.35 3.12
N ALA A 65 8.56 21.86 1.90
CA ALA A 65 7.31 21.76 1.15
C ALA A 65 7.40 20.55 0.21
N ALA A 66 6.40 19.69 0.29
CA ALA A 66 6.22 18.55 -0.59
C ALA A 66 4.75 18.41 -0.97
N GLY A 67 4.48 17.58 -1.96
CA GLY A 67 3.13 17.34 -2.45
C GLY A 67 3.13 16.36 -3.60
N ASN A 68 1.98 15.74 -3.80
CA ASN A 68 1.75 14.70 -4.80
C ASN A 68 0.29 14.79 -5.25
N PRO A 69 -0.08 14.32 -6.45
CA PRO A 69 -1.48 14.09 -6.78
C PRO A 69 -2.12 13.17 -5.74
N MET A 70 -3.40 13.42 -5.44
CA MET A 70 -4.16 12.52 -4.59
C MET A 70 -4.32 11.14 -5.25
N VAL A 71 -4.47 10.10 -4.43
CA VAL A 71 -4.69 8.73 -4.93
C VAL A 71 -6.09 8.62 -5.51
N HIS A 72 -6.20 8.40 -6.81
CA HIS A 72 -7.50 8.24 -7.47
C HIS A 72 -8.00 6.81 -7.32
N ILE A 73 -9.11 6.65 -6.61
CA ILE A 73 -9.79 5.36 -6.44
C ILE A 73 -11.05 5.37 -7.29
N ARG A 74 -11.09 4.50 -8.30
CA ARG A 74 -12.21 4.41 -9.22
C ARG A 74 -13.40 3.67 -8.62
N ALA A 75 -14.59 4.26 -8.70
CA ALA A 75 -15.86 3.56 -8.49
C ALA A 75 -16.37 2.87 -9.77
N VAL A 76 -17.04 1.72 -9.64
CA VAL A 76 -17.53 0.92 -10.77
C VAL A 76 -19.05 0.68 -10.72
N PRO A 77 -19.81 1.06 -11.75
CA PRO A 77 -19.51 2.15 -12.67
C PRO A 77 -19.39 3.49 -11.93
N GLU A 78 -18.66 4.39 -12.56
CA GLU A 78 -18.57 5.81 -12.22
C GLU A 78 -19.89 6.52 -12.57
N GLY A 79 -20.24 7.59 -11.85
CA GLY A 79 -21.40 8.41 -12.22
C GLY A 79 -22.75 7.95 -11.67
N GLY A 80 -22.76 7.15 -10.60
CA GLY A 80 -23.97 6.51 -10.10
C GLY A 80 -24.65 7.31 -8.98
N GLY A 81 -25.87 7.81 -9.22
CA GLY A 81 -26.65 8.49 -8.18
C GLY A 81 -26.76 7.67 -6.88
N ALA A 82 -26.94 8.34 -5.74
CA ALA A 82 -27.02 7.68 -4.44
C ALA A 82 -28.07 6.55 -4.48
N GLY A 83 -27.66 5.36 -4.01
CA GLY A 83 -28.51 4.16 -4.05
C GLY A 83 -28.59 3.44 -5.40
N SER A 84 -27.93 3.92 -6.45
CA SER A 84 -27.81 3.19 -7.72
C SER A 84 -26.90 1.97 -7.53
N ASN A 85 -27.51 0.82 -7.30
CA ASN A 85 -26.78 -0.43 -7.13
C ASN A 85 -26.68 -1.17 -8.46
N VAL A 86 -25.44 -1.39 -8.87
CA VAL A 86 -25.07 -2.07 -10.11
C VAL A 86 -24.12 -3.19 -9.71
N GLY A 87 -24.39 -4.40 -10.20
CA GLY A 87 -23.63 -5.57 -9.81
C GLY A 87 -22.15 -5.38 -10.13
N THR A 88 -21.29 -5.59 -9.13
CA THR A 88 -19.83 -5.58 -9.29
C THR A 88 -19.27 -6.99 -9.09
N ARG A 89 -18.19 -7.31 -9.80
CA ARG A 89 -17.43 -8.56 -9.65
C ARG A 89 -16.15 -8.36 -8.83
N LEU A 90 -16.02 -7.23 -8.14
CA LEU A 90 -14.88 -6.98 -7.28
C LEU A 90 -14.86 -8.01 -6.14
N PRO A 91 -13.69 -8.61 -5.83
CA PRO A 91 -13.58 -9.59 -4.75
C PRO A 91 -13.77 -8.95 -3.37
N TYR A 92 -13.45 -7.66 -3.28
CA TYR A 92 -13.63 -6.75 -2.15
C TYR A 92 -13.45 -5.33 -2.67
N THR A 93 -13.73 -4.34 -1.83
CA THR A 93 -13.72 -2.92 -2.21
C THR A 93 -12.85 -2.09 -1.25
N PHE A 94 -12.60 -0.84 -1.61
CA PHE A 94 -11.81 0.08 -0.79
C PHE A 94 -12.33 0.21 0.65
N TYR A 95 -13.64 0.40 0.82
CA TYR A 95 -14.28 0.50 2.13
C TYR A 95 -14.93 -0.80 2.60
N ASP A 96 -14.53 -1.95 2.07
CA ASP A 96 -15.11 -3.25 2.43
C ASP A 96 -15.13 -3.48 3.96
N ARG A 97 -14.13 -2.95 4.67
CA ARG A 97 -14.04 -2.95 6.14
C ARG A 97 -15.17 -2.19 6.84
N TYR A 98 -15.62 -1.07 6.28
CA TYR A 98 -16.68 -0.25 6.86
C TYR A 98 -18.06 -0.63 6.34
N THR A 99 -18.09 -1.43 5.28
CA THR A 99 -19.32 -1.85 4.65
C THR A 99 -20.05 -2.87 5.53
N PRO A 100 -21.38 -2.75 5.72
CA PRO A 100 -22.13 -3.74 6.48
C PRO A 100 -22.00 -5.14 5.86
N ALA A 101 -21.79 -6.16 6.68
CA ALA A 101 -21.56 -7.54 6.22
C ALA A 101 -22.66 -8.08 5.29
N ALA A 102 -23.92 -7.67 5.50
CA ALA A 102 -25.06 -8.07 4.67
C ALA A 102 -25.09 -7.40 3.28
N ALA A 103 -24.27 -6.37 3.05
CA ALA A 103 -24.29 -5.53 1.86
C ALA A 103 -22.87 -5.19 1.36
N ARG A 104 -21.92 -6.13 1.42
CA ARG A 104 -20.50 -5.90 1.05
C ARG A 104 -20.26 -5.34 -0.34
N THR A 105 -21.16 -5.61 -1.28
CA THR A 105 -21.08 -5.10 -2.66
C THR A 105 -21.73 -3.73 -2.84
N ILE A 106 -22.20 -3.09 -1.76
CA ILE A 106 -22.77 -1.73 -1.81
C ILE A 106 -21.68 -0.70 -2.03
N ASP A 107 -20.48 -0.91 -1.47
CA ASP A 107 -19.29 -0.21 -1.93
C ASP A 107 -18.83 -0.83 -3.25
N ARG A 108 -18.34 0.03 -4.14
CA ARG A 108 -18.03 -0.32 -5.54
C ARG A 108 -16.70 0.27 -5.99
N ARG A 109 -15.90 0.74 -5.05
CA ARG A 109 -14.58 1.31 -5.28
C ARG A 109 -13.55 0.20 -5.46
N GLN A 110 -12.70 0.36 -6.45
CA GLN A 110 -11.64 -0.60 -6.73
C GLN A 110 -10.70 -0.73 -5.53
N PRO A 111 -10.33 -1.96 -5.14
CA PRO A 111 -9.38 -2.17 -4.07
C PRO A 111 -7.96 -1.73 -4.46
N LEU A 112 -7.16 -1.42 -3.45
CA LEU A 112 -5.75 -1.04 -3.60
C LEU A 112 -4.81 -2.26 -3.56
N PRO A 113 -3.62 -2.17 -4.16
CA PRO A 113 -2.64 -3.25 -4.17
C PRO A 113 -1.97 -3.47 -2.81
N SER A 114 -1.31 -4.62 -2.66
CA SER A 114 -0.53 -4.97 -1.47
C SER A 114 0.98 -5.03 -1.72
N THR A 115 1.42 -4.91 -2.97
CA THR A 115 2.84 -5.04 -3.37
C THR A 115 3.31 -3.81 -4.15
N PHE A 116 4.51 -3.33 -3.82
CA PHE A 116 5.08 -2.10 -4.38
C PHE A 116 6.57 -2.26 -4.66
N ALA A 117 7.05 -1.51 -5.65
CA ALA A 117 8.46 -1.22 -5.89
C ALA A 117 8.71 0.28 -5.62
N ALA A 118 9.48 0.59 -4.58
CA ALA A 118 9.76 1.96 -4.16
C ALA A 118 11.22 2.31 -4.41
N ARG A 119 11.49 3.39 -5.15
CA ARG A 119 12.86 3.89 -5.34
C ARG A 119 13.39 4.49 -4.03
N TYR A 120 14.69 4.38 -3.78
CA TYR A 120 15.35 5.12 -2.70
C TYR A 120 16.73 5.64 -3.13
N ILE A 121 17.14 6.70 -2.44
CA ILE A 121 18.48 7.28 -2.41
C ILE A 121 18.82 7.60 -0.94
N GLN A 122 20.00 7.20 -0.50
CA GLN A 122 20.50 7.26 0.87
C GLN A 122 21.99 7.64 0.86
N GLY A 123 22.33 8.78 0.24
CA GLY A 123 23.69 9.31 0.17
C GLY A 123 23.97 10.16 -1.06
N GLY A 124 25.24 10.15 -1.48
CA GLY A 124 25.73 10.91 -2.63
C GLY A 124 26.18 12.34 -2.31
N ILE A 125 26.64 13.05 -3.36
CA ILE A 125 27.26 14.38 -3.27
C ILE A 125 26.35 15.48 -2.70
N ALA A 126 25.04 15.27 -2.71
CA ALA A 126 24.02 16.19 -2.20
C ALA A 126 23.31 15.66 -0.94
N LEU A 127 23.85 14.59 -0.33
CA LEU A 127 23.32 13.94 0.87
C LEU A 127 21.82 13.64 0.73
N PHE A 128 21.42 13.06 -0.40
CA PHE A 128 20.03 12.70 -0.63
C PHE A 128 19.60 11.61 0.36
N ALA A 129 18.40 11.75 0.88
CA ALA A 129 17.77 10.78 1.75
C ALA A 129 16.33 10.54 1.28
N THR A 130 15.81 9.37 1.67
CA THR A 130 14.46 8.94 1.32
C THR A 130 13.66 8.66 2.56
N ASN A 131 12.43 9.16 2.60
CA ASN A 131 11.39 8.69 3.49
C ASN A 131 10.33 7.95 2.68
N LEU A 132 9.81 6.87 3.26
CA LEU A 132 8.65 6.15 2.76
C LEU A 132 7.45 6.49 3.65
N THR A 133 6.44 7.12 3.06
CA THR A 133 5.14 7.33 3.70
C THR A 133 4.23 6.20 3.25
N ILE A 134 3.85 5.35 4.20
CA ILE A 134 3.11 4.12 3.95
C ILE A 134 1.77 4.20 4.66
N TRP A 135 0.70 4.06 3.88
CA TRP A 135 -0.63 3.77 4.38
C TRP A 135 -0.93 2.29 4.21
N ARG A 136 -1.49 1.68 5.24
CA ARG A 136 -1.87 0.28 5.29
C ARG A 136 -3.27 0.14 5.85
N GLU A 137 -3.98 -0.86 5.34
CA GLU A 137 -5.26 -1.27 5.87
C GLU A 137 -5.11 -1.64 7.36
N SER A 138 -5.70 -0.81 8.21
CA SER A 138 -5.73 -1.00 9.66
C SER A 138 -6.67 -2.15 10.04
N LEU A 139 -6.50 -2.68 11.25
CA LEU A 139 -7.43 -3.63 11.84
C LEU A 139 -8.60 -2.87 12.49
N GLY A 140 -9.76 -3.53 12.63
CA GLY A 140 -10.94 -2.97 13.31
C GLY A 140 -11.80 -2.04 12.45
N ASN A 141 -12.68 -1.25 13.08
CA ASN A 141 -13.70 -0.42 12.39
C ASN A 141 -13.30 1.06 12.25
N GLY A 142 -12.04 1.40 12.54
CA GLY A 142 -11.54 2.78 12.47
C GLY A 142 -11.87 3.63 13.70
N THR A 143 -12.20 2.99 14.83
CA THR A 143 -12.36 3.68 16.11
C THR A 143 -11.01 3.94 16.77
N CYS A 144 -10.93 4.89 17.72
CA CYS A 144 -9.70 5.11 18.48
C CYS A 144 -9.25 3.87 19.27
N ALA A 145 -10.17 2.96 19.60
CA ALA A 145 -9.85 1.71 20.29
C ALA A 145 -9.10 0.71 19.39
N ASP A 146 -9.20 0.86 18.06
CA ASP A 146 -8.51 0.01 17.08
C ASP A 146 -7.06 0.43 16.82
N ALA A 147 -6.66 1.63 17.29
CA ALA A 147 -5.34 2.18 17.06
C ALA A 147 -4.20 1.28 17.58
N PRO A 148 -4.25 0.70 18.80
CA PRO A 148 -3.22 -0.22 19.28
C PRO A 148 -3.08 -1.48 18.42
N ALA A 149 -4.20 -2.02 17.93
CA ALA A 149 -4.19 -3.19 17.04
C ALA A 149 -3.58 -2.87 15.66
N SER A 150 -3.60 -1.60 15.27
CA SER A 150 -3.07 -1.09 14.00
C SER A 150 -1.68 -0.47 14.11
N ALA A 151 -1.07 -0.48 15.31
CA ALA A 151 0.23 0.12 15.57
C ALA A 151 1.41 -0.84 15.29
N ASN A 152 1.18 -2.11 14.96
CA ASN A 152 2.25 -3.08 14.72
C ASN A 152 1.82 -4.10 13.66
N LEU A 153 1.50 -3.61 12.46
CA LEU A 153 1.15 -4.48 11.35
C LEU A 153 2.41 -5.15 10.80
N ILE A 154 2.43 -6.48 10.78
CA ILE A 154 3.53 -7.26 10.19
C ILE A 154 3.63 -6.93 8.70
N VAL A 155 4.84 -6.66 8.22
CA VAL A 155 5.18 -6.59 6.80
C VAL A 155 5.59 -8.00 6.35
N SER A 156 4.95 -8.50 5.30
CA SER A 156 5.18 -9.87 4.83
C SER A 156 6.60 -10.07 4.34
N GLU A 157 7.14 -9.10 3.59
CA GLU A 157 8.48 -9.16 3.04
C GLU A 157 8.97 -7.77 2.62
N ILE A 158 10.27 -7.53 2.83
CA ILE A 158 10.97 -6.36 2.32
C ILE A 158 12.30 -6.85 1.74
N VAL A 159 12.57 -6.50 0.48
CA VAL A 159 13.88 -6.73 -0.15
C VAL A 159 14.37 -5.39 -0.68
N LYS A 160 15.60 -5.02 -0.33
CA LYS A 160 16.23 -3.77 -0.79
C LYS A 160 17.31 -4.09 -1.81
N PHE A 161 17.10 -3.68 -3.05
CA PHE A 161 18.05 -3.81 -4.14
C PHE A 161 18.94 -2.57 -4.18
N ASP A 162 20.24 -2.76 -4.40
CA ASP A 162 21.17 -1.67 -4.67
C ASP A 162 21.11 -1.22 -6.15
N GLU A 163 22.00 -0.33 -6.57
CA GLU A 163 22.03 0.18 -7.96
C GLU A 163 22.39 -0.90 -8.98
N HIS A 164 22.97 -2.00 -8.51
CA HIS A 164 23.37 -3.16 -9.31
C HIS A 164 22.39 -4.33 -9.21
N GLU A 165 21.18 -4.10 -8.68
CA GLU A 165 20.14 -5.11 -8.52
C GLU A 165 20.54 -6.26 -7.58
N ASN A 166 21.51 -6.05 -6.68
CA ASN A 166 21.87 -7.04 -5.67
C ASN A 166 20.87 -6.98 -4.51
N PRO A 167 20.21 -8.10 -4.16
CA PRO A 167 19.23 -8.11 -3.09
C PRO A 167 19.91 -8.05 -1.71
N ASN A 168 19.47 -7.12 -0.89
CA ASN A 168 19.72 -7.08 0.54
C ASN A 168 18.41 -7.43 1.25
N THR A 169 18.41 -8.54 1.98
CA THR A 169 17.28 -8.96 2.82
C THR A 169 17.63 -8.73 4.28
N ALA A 170 16.63 -8.74 5.18
CA ALA A 170 16.87 -8.75 6.61
C ALA A 170 17.55 -10.07 7.02
N GLN A 171 18.87 -10.11 6.83
CA GLN A 171 19.87 -11.12 7.18
C GLN A 171 19.50 -12.60 6.85
N PRO A 172 20.13 -13.23 5.83
CA PRO A 172 20.19 -14.68 5.75
C PRO A 172 21.16 -15.19 6.83
N CYS A 173 20.64 -15.80 7.89
CA CYS A 173 21.46 -16.44 8.92
C CYS A 173 21.63 -17.92 8.60
N PRO A 174 22.86 -18.50 8.59
CA PRO A 174 23.08 -19.79 7.94
C PRO A 174 22.55 -21.02 8.68
N THR A 175 22.26 -21.01 9.99
CA THR A 175 21.84 -22.26 10.68
C THR A 175 21.08 -22.15 12.00
N LEU A 176 21.21 -21.09 12.81
CA LEU A 176 20.59 -21.02 14.16
C LEU A 176 20.36 -19.56 14.63
N CYS A 177 19.61 -18.74 13.89
CA CYS A 177 19.17 -17.45 14.43
C CYS A 177 17.79 -17.57 15.12
N PRO A 178 17.56 -16.88 16.24
CA PRO A 178 16.19 -16.60 16.67
C PRO A 178 15.48 -15.94 15.48
N SER A 179 14.23 -16.35 15.22
CA SER A 179 13.40 -15.87 14.10
C SER A 179 13.69 -14.40 13.77
N SER A 180 14.11 -14.12 12.53
CA SER A 180 14.42 -12.76 12.07
C SER A 180 13.28 -11.82 12.51
N PRO A 181 13.59 -10.69 13.19
CA PRO A 181 12.55 -9.82 13.71
C PRO A 181 11.68 -9.36 12.53
N LEU A 182 10.39 -9.70 12.60
CA LEU A 182 9.43 -9.30 11.58
C LEU A 182 9.42 -7.76 11.53
N SER A 183 9.59 -7.18 10.34
CA SER A 183 9.42 -5.75 10.15
C SER A 183 7.97 -5.40 10.45
N MET A 184 7.75 -4.52 11.43
CA MET A 184 6.43 -4.04 11.81
C MET A 184 6.33 -2.56 11.47
N LEU A 185 5.18 -2.18 10.92
CA LEU A 185 4.84 -0.79 10.62
C LEU A 185 3.46 -0.47 11.16
N ASN A 186 3.26 0.77 11.58
CA ASN A 186 1.92 1.29 11.88
C ASN A 186 1.07 1.27 10.60
N ALA A 187 -0.26 1.32 10.76
CA ALA A 187 -1.19 1.48 9.63
C ALA A 187 -0.97 2.80 8.86
N ALA A 188 -0.40 3.81 9.49
CA ALA A 188 0.11 4.98 8.82
C ALA A 188 1.47 5.32 9.42
N SER A 189 2.50 5.37 8.58
CA SER A 189 3.88 5.57 9.01
C SER A 189 4.65 6.39 7.98
N SER A 190 5.55 7.26 8.44
CA SER A 190 6.58 7.86 7.61
C SER A 190 7.94 7.50 8.21
N THR A 191 8.75 6.73 7.47
CA THR A 191 9.99 6.15 7.97
C THR A 191 11.12 6.30 6.97
N SER A 192 12.32 6.64 7.46
CA SER A 192 13.51 6.76 6.62
C SER A 192 13.90 5.40 6.02
N SER A 193 14.30 5.38 4.75
CA SER A 193 14.85 4.20 4.05
C SER A 193 16.12 3.64 4.72
N ALA A 194 16.76 4.42 5.59
CA ALA A 194 17.91 4.03 6.41
C ALA A 194 17.52 3.37 7.74
N SER A 195 16.24 3.41 8.12
CA SER A 195 15.74 2.82 9.37
C SER A 195 16.01 1.32 9.42
N PHE A 196 16.17 0.77 10.63
CA PHE A 196 16.34 -0.66 10.89
C PHE A 196 15.13 -1.50 10.46
N ILE A 197 13.99 -0.87 10.17
CA ILE A 197 12.79 -1.52 9.62
C ILE A 197 13.09 -2.09 8.21
N TYR A 198 14.00 -1.46 7.47
CA TYR A 198 14.40 -1.85 6.13
C TYR A 198 15.76 -2.57 6.15
N PRO A 199 15.99 -3.53 5.23
CA PRO A 199 17.30 -4.14 5.05
C PRO A 199 18.38 -3.08 4.84
N GLN A 200 19.53 -3.27 5.50
CA GLN A 200 20.67 -2.38 5.36
C GLN A 200 21.48 -2.75 4.12
N LEU A 201 22.09 -1.75 3.48
CA LEU A 201 22.95 -1.99 2.32
C LEU A 201 24.29 -2.54 2.76
N SER A 202 24.77 -3.55 2.02
CA SER A 202 26.10 -4.12 2.17
C SER A 202 27.12 -3.56 1.18
N THR A 203 26.67 -2.76 0.20
CA THR A 203 27.48 -2.17 -0.86
C THR A 203 27.71 -0.66 -0.64
N ALA A 204 28.61 -0.08 -1.45
CA ALA A 204 28.89 1.36 -1.41
C ALA A 204 27.86 2.20 -2.19
N ASP A 205 26.88 1.55 -2.81
CA ASP A 205 25.85 2.20 -3.61
C ASP A 205 24.98 3.11 -2.74
N ALA A 206 24.63 4.27 -3.28
CA ALA A 206 23.86 5.27 -2.57
C ALA A 206 22.36 5.18 -2.88
N GLY A 207 21.92 4.29 -3.77
CA GLY A 207 20.53 4.19 -4.20
C GLY A 207 20.11 2.80 -4.65
N GLY A 208 18.88 2.72 -5.15
CA GLY A 208 18.30 1.49 -5.68
C GLY A 208 16.78 1.50 -5.54
N TRP A 209 16.19 0.33 -5.32
CA TRP A 209 14.75 0.20 -5.06
C TRP A 209 14.43 -0.89 -4.03
N MET A 210 13.25 -0.82 -3.44
CA MET A 210 12.74 -1.77 -2.47
C MET A 210 11.52 -2.48 -3.03
N TYR A 211 11.51 -3.81 -2.96
CA TYR A 211 10.30 -4.60 -3.02
C TYR A 211 9.62 -4.57 -1.65
N LEU A 212 8.33 -4.23 -1.62
CA LEU A 212 7.51 -4.18 -0.43
C LEU A 212 6.32 -5.11 -0.62
N ASN A 213 6.26 -6.20 0.15
CA ASN A 213 5.04 -6.99 0.32
C ASN A 213 4.37 -6.59 1.62
N LEU A 214 3.38 -5.69 1.52
CA LEU A 214 2.67 -5.12 2.65
C LEU A 214 1.44 -5.96 3.06
N ASN A 215 1.29 -7.15 2.48
CA ASN A 215 0.20 -8.05 2.84
C ASN A 215 0.23 -8.36 4.35
N ASN A 216 -0.88 -8.11 5.04
CA ASN A 216 -1.00 -8.35 6.48
C ASN A 216 -1.46 -9.79 6.82
N GLY A 217 -1.59 -10.67 5.82
CA GLY A 217 -2.06 -12.05 6.01
C GLY A 217 -3.55 -12.13 6.37
N GLY A 218 -4.31 -11.07 6.07
CA GLY A 218 -5.72 -10.99 6.36
C GLY A 218 -6.52 -12.14 5.74
N SER A 219 -7.31 -12.82 6.57
CA SER A 219 -8.41 -13.69 6.12
C SER A 219 -9.31 -12.96 5.11
N THR A 220 -9.88 -13.68 4.15
CA THR A 220 -10.99 -13.21 3.30
C THR A 220 -12.23 -12.81 4.12
N SER A 221 -12.23 -13.14 5.41
CA SER A 221 -13.23 -12.78 6.42
C SER A 221 -12.97 -11.42 7.09
N TYR A 222 -11.83 -10.74 6.86
CA TYR A 222 -11.54 -9.44 7.50
C TYR A 222 -12.57 -8.36 7.18
N SER A 223 -13.27 -8.54 6.07
CA SER A 223 -14.45 -7.76 5.68
C SER A 223 -15.69 -7.96 6.55
N VAL A 224 -15.64 -8.81 7.58
CA VAL A 224 -16.85 -9.35 8.22
C VAL A 224 -16.83 -9.35 9.75
N THR A 225 -15.73 -9.07 10.44
CA THR A 225 -15.79 -8.96 11.91
C THR A 225 -16.34 -7.61 12.36
N ARG A 226 -17.58 -7.31 11.96
CA ARG A 226 -18.50 -6.70 12.91
C ARG A 226 -18.75 -7.80 13.94
N GLU A 227 -18.40 -7.55 15.20
CA GLU A 227 -18.95 -8.36 16.29
C GLU A 227 -20.47 -8.35 16.15
N ILE A 228 -21.05 -9.44 15.66
CA ILE A 228 -22.45 -9.76 15.96
C ILE A 228 -22.38 -10.53 17.28
N GLY A 229 -22.34 -9.81 18.41
CA GLY A 229 -22.44 -10.41 19.74
C GLY A 229 -21.13 -10.81 20.45
N GLY A 230 -19.99 -10.20 20.12
CA GLY A 230 -18.77 -10.31 20.96
C GLY A 230 -17.88 -11.55 20.76
N GLU A 231 -18.11 -12.36 19.72
CA GLU A 231 -17.26 -13.53 19.44
C GLU A 231 -16.35 -13.33 18.22
N ARG A 232 -15.05 -13.58 18.40
CA ARG A 232 -14.06 -13.66 17.31
C ARG A 232 -14.29 -14.93 16.52
N LEU A 233 -14.82 -14.84 15.30
CA LEU A 233 -14.85 -15.98 14.39
C LEU A 233 -13.40 -16.44 14.09
N PRO A 234 -13.11 -17.75 14.11
CA PRO A 234 -11.78 -18.25 13.80
C PRO A 234 -11.36 -17.86 12.38
N THR A 235 -10.12 -17.43 12.24
CA THR A 235 -9.46 -16.87 11.05
C THR A 235 -9.55 -17.73 9.77
N ASN A 236 -10.03 -18.97 9.89
CA ASN A 236 -10.09 -19.99 8.84
C ASN A 236 -11.50 -20.57 8.61
N ALA A 237 -12.55 -19.99 9.18
CA ALA A 237 -13.90 -20.45 8.92
C ALA A 237 -14.28 -20.17 7.45
N ARG A 238 -14.66 -21.21 6.69
CA ARG A 238 -15.36 -21.05 5.40
C ARG A 238 -16.70 -20.38 5.67
N THR A 239 -16.72 -19.05 5.71
CA THR A 239 -17.98 -18.32 5.68
C THR A 239 -18.44 -18.24 4.22
N ASN A 240 -19.76 -18.27 4.00
CA ASN A 240 -20.41 -18.15 2.68
C ASN A 240 -20.22 -16.75 2.04
N LEU A 241 -19.13 -16.05 2.36
CA LEU A 241 -18.90 -14.63 2.11
C LEU A 241 -17.67 -14.38 1.23
N SER A 242 -17.05 -15.44 0.69
CA SER A 242 -16.28 -15.34 -0.55
C SER A 242 -17.25 -14.94 -1.68
N PRO A 243 -16.86 -14.07 -2.64
CA PRO A 243 -17.70 -13.76 -3.79
C PRO A 243 -18.26 -15.04 -4.43
N LEU A 244 -19.52 -15.01 -4.89
CA LEU A 244 -20.11 -16.16 -5.58
C LEU A 244 -19.23 -16.52 -6.80
N GLY A 245 -18.54 -17.66 -6.76
CA GLY A 245 -17.57 -18.09 -7.78
C GLY A 245 -16.09 -17.76 -7.52
N SER A 246 -15.76 -17.18 -6.37
CA SER A 246 -14.36 -17.00 -5.94
C SER A 246 -13.79 -18.34 -5.46
N ASN A 247 -12.98 -18.95 -6.34
CA ASN A 247 -12.26 -20.20 -6.09
C ASN A 247 -10.95 -19.98 -5.31
N THR A 248 -10.60 -18.74 -4.98
CA THR A 248 -9.39 -18.39 -4.22
C THR A 248 -9.64 -18.63 -2.72
N VAL A 249 -9.44 -19.87 -2.30
CA VAL A 249 -9.18 -20.22 -0.90
C VAL A 249 -7.76 -19.75 -0.58
N GLY A 250 -7.61 -18.49 -0.14
CA GLY A 250 -6.32 -17.89 0.20
C GLY A 250 -6.49 -16.51 0.80
N PRO A 251 -5.46 -15.96 1.48
CA PRO A 251 -5.52 -14.64 2.11
C PRO A 251 -5.87 -13.57 1.08
N ARG A 252 -6.72 -12.62 1.48
CA ARG A 252 -7.02 -11.44 0.67
C ARG A 252 -5.80 -10.52 0.71
N PRO A 253 -5.40 -9.85 -0.39
CA PRO A 253 -4.40 -8.80 -0.30
C PRO A 253 -4.94 -7.68 0.60
N SER A 254 -4.15 -7.27 1.59
CA SER A 254 -4.44 -6.04 2.32
C SER A 254 -4.30 -4.82 1.42
N GLN A 255 -5.09 -3.79 1.67
CA GLN A 255 -5.06 -2.55 0.90
C GLN A 255 -3.96 -1.63 1.43
N ASN A 256 -3.10 -1.12 0.55
CA ASN A 256 -2.01 -0.24 0.97
C ASN A 256 -1.75 0.85 -0.07
N TRP A 257 -1.00 1.87 0.32
CA TRP A 257 -0.44 2.88 -0.55
C TRP A 257 0.94 3.28 -0.06
N VAL A 258 1.86 3.56 -0.97
CA VAL A 258 3.24 3.91 -0.65
C VAL A 258 3.64 5.12 -1.47
N THR A 259 4.09 6.15 -0.77
CA THR A 259 4.64 7.38 -1.33
C THR A 259 6.11 7.50 -0.93
N VAL A 260 6.94 7.94 -1.88
CA VAL A 260 8.37 8.13 -1.74
C VAL A 260 8.66 9.61 -1.72
N THR A 261 9.26 10.09 -0.63
CA THR A 261 9.74 11.47 -0.51
C THR A 261 11.26 11.46 -0.55
N LEU A 262 11.85 11.99 -1.61
CA LEU A 262 13.29 12.21 -1.76
C LEU A 262 13.62 13.64 -1.37
N PHE A 263 14.63 13.84 -0.54
CA PHE A 263 15.07 15.17 -0.14
C PHE A 263 16.59 15.26 -0.04
N GLY A 264 17.15 16.44 -0.28
CA GLY A 264 18.59 16.66 -0.27
C GLY A 264 18.99 18.13 -0.23
N SER A 265 20.28 18.41 -0.10
CA SER A 265 20.83 19.77 -0.13
C SER A 265 21.85 19.90 -1.25
N THR A 266 21.68 20.92 -2.09
CA THR A 266 22.72 21.31 -3.05
C THR A 266 23.85 22.07 -2.35
N ALA A 267 25.02 22.14 -2.98
CA ALA A 267 26.20 22.83 -2.44
C ALA A 267 25.97 24.34 -2.14
N GLY A 268 24.93 24.95 -2.71
CA GLY A 268 24.52 26.34 -2.43
C GLY A 268 23.52 26.50 -1.28
N GLY A 269 23.18 25.42 -0.57
CA GLY A 269 22.19 25.44 0.50
C GLY A 269 20.73 25.34 0.03
N ASN A 270 20.48 25.31 -1.29
CA ASN A 270 19.12 25.08 -1.81
C ASN A 270 18.69 23.65 -1.49
N ARG A 271 17.47 23.53 -0.97
CA ARG A 271 16.82 22.25 -0.68
C ARG A 271 16.06 21.76 -1.90
N LEU A 272 16.17 20.47 -2.15
CA LEU A 272 15.40 19.77 -3.17
C LEU A 272 14.53 18.76 -2.46
N THR A 273 13.24 18.77 -2.76
CA THR A 273 12.28 17.78 -2.29
C THR A 273 11.44 17.34 -3.47
N GLY A 274 11.27 16.04 -3.63
CA GLY A 274 10.41 15.44 -4.64
C GLY A 274 9.63 14.31 -4.03
N GLU A 275 8.32 14.29 -4.30
CA GLU A 275 7.42 13.27 -3.82
C GLU A 275 6.70 12.61 -4.99
N PHE A 276 6.56 11.28 -4.93
CA PHE A 276 5.90 10.47 -5.96
C PHE A 276 5.48 9.12 -5.40
N ASP A 277 4.54 8.45 -6.07
CA ASP A 277 4.09 7.13 -5.63
C ASP A 277 5.06 6.02 -6.01
N ALA A 278 5.19 5.03 -5.13
CA ALA A 278 5.87 3.79 -5.47
C ALA A 278 5.08 3.03 -6.54
N ALA A 279 5.78 2.31 -7.41
CA ALA A 279 5.13 1.57 -8.49
C ALA A 279 4.39 0.35 -7.91
N PRO A 280 3.06 0.22 -8.10
CA PRO A 280 2.33 -0.96 -7.67
C PRO A 280 2.71 -2.16 -8.56
N LEU A 281 3.01 -3.30 -7.94
CA LEU A 281 3.39 -4.55 -8.65
C LEU A 281 2.20 -5.49 -8.88
N GLY A 282 1.00 -5.00 -8.57
CA GLY A 282 -0.27 -5.66 -8.81
C GLY A 282 -1.39 -4.62 -8.74
N ASN A 283 -2.63 -5.08 -8.78
CA ASN A 283 -3.79 -4.27 -8.45
C ASN A 283 -4.54 -4.91 -7.27
N GLY A 284 -5.55 -4.24 -6.71
CA GLY A 284 -6.34 -4.85 -5.64
C GLY A 284 -7.17 -6.07 -6.06
N CYS A 285 -7.14 -6.48 -7.33
CA CYS A 285 -7.73 -7.74 -7.78
C CYS A 285 -6.68 -8.85 -7.94
N SER A 286 -5.38 -8.54 -7.81
CA SER A 286 -4.31 -9.53 -7.84
C SER A 286 -4.38 -10.41 -6.58
N PRO A 287 -4.06 -11.71 -6.67
CA PRO A 287 -3.97 -12.56 -5.48
C PRO A 287 -2.93 -12.06 -4.48
N ALA A 288 -3.12 -12.39 -3.20
CA ALA A 288 -2.10 -12.10 -2.19
C ALA A 288 -0.81 -12.86 -2.50
N VAL A 289 0.31 -12.15 -2.45
CA VAL A 289 1.64 -12.74 -2.62
C VAL A 289 2.12 -13.30 -1.29
N THR A 290 2.51 -14.57 -1.27
CA THR A 290 3.10 -15.20 -0.08
C THR A 290 4.49 -14.63 0.21
N PRO A 291 4.96 -14.64 1.47
CA PRO A 291 6.37 -14.39 1.76
C PRO A 291 7.29 -15.29 0.92
N PHE A 292 8.47 -14.79 0.55
CA PHE A 292 9.49 -15.52 -0.22
C PHE A 292 9.07 -15.91 -1.64
N ALA A 293 8.08 -15.21 -2.20
CA ALA A 293 7.72 -15.39 -3.59
C ALA A 293 8.87 -14.94 -4.51
N VAL A 294 8.94 -15.54 -5.70
CA VAL A 294 9.90 -15.12 -6.71
C VAL A 294 9.55 -13.72 -7.19
N ILE A 295 10.49 -12.78 -7.03
CA ILE A 295 10.38 -11.42 -7.56
C ILE A 295 10.90 -11.45 -9.00
N ALA A 296 10.00 -11.56 -9.97
CA ALA A 296 10.32 -11.58 -11.39
C ALA A 296 9.13 -11.05 -12.22
N PRO A 297 9.33 -10.68 -13.49
CA PRO A 297 8.23 -10.40 -14.41
C PRO A 297 7.22 -11.56 -14.42
N ALA A 298 5.93 -11.21 -14.39
CA ALA A 298 4.86 -12.20 -14.45
C ALA A 298 5.00 -13.04 -15.73
N GLY A 299 5.02 -14.37 -15.56
CA GLY A 299 5.11 -15.32 -16.66
C GLY A 299 6.33 -16.24 -16.63
N ASN A 300 7.34 -16.00 -15.78
CA ASN A 300 8.58 -16.81 -15.70
C ASN A 300 9.31 -16.96 -17.06
N VAL A 301 8.94 -16.20 -18.08
CA VAL A 301 9.60 -16.23 -19.37
C VAL A 301 10.37 -14.94 -19.54
N PHE A 302 11.69 -15.03 -19.47
CA PHE A 302 12.56 -13.93 -19.85
C PHE A 302 12.21 -13.50 -21.28
N VAL A 303 12.04 -12.20 -21.48
CA VAL A 303 11.98 -11.59 -22.81
C VAL A 303 13.37 -11.04 -23.09
N CYS A 304 14.06 -11.67 -24.02
CA CYS A 304 15.38 -11.24 -24.44
C CYS A 304 15.21 -10.24 -25.60
N PRO A 305 16.00 -9.15 -25.67
CA PRO A 305 16.01 -8.29 -26.85
C PRO A 305 16.17 -9.13 -28.13
N PRO A 306 15.50 -8.76 -29.24
CA PRO A 306 15.64 -9.51 -30.49
C PRO A 306 17.11 -9.73 -30.85
N GLY A 307 17.51 -10.99 -31.04
CA GLY A 307 18.89 -11.37 -31.39
C GLY A 307 19.80 -11.72 -30.22
N THR A 308 19.31 -11.79 -28.98
CA THR A 308 20.11 -12.21 -27.82
C THR A 308 19.79 -13.64 -27.38
N THR A 309 20.83 -14.40 -27.02
CA THR A 309 20.75 -15.75 -26.44
C THR A 309 21.25 -15.73 -25.00
N LEU A 310 20.57 -16.46 -24.10
CA LEU A 310 21.00 -16.57 -22.70
C LEU A 310 22.34 -17.30 -22.62
N THR A 311 23.31 -16.73 -21.89
CA THR A 311 24.68 -17.24 -21.74
C THR A 311 24.81 -18.46 -20.81
N ASN A 312 23.73 -18.91 -20.17
CA ASN A 312 23.76 -20.04 -19.23
C ASN A 312 23.74 -21.43 -19.88
N GLY A 313 23.97 -21.53 -21.20
CA GLY A 313 23.97 -22.80 -21.93
C GLY A 313 22.57 -23.39 -22.20
N SER A 314 21.50 -22.71 -21.78
CA SER A 314 20.13 -23.04 -22.16
C SER A 314 19.88 -22.71 -23.63
N ARG A 315 19.44 -23.70 -24.42
CA ARG A 315 18.90 -23.50 -25.77
C ARG A 315 17.40 -23.15 -25.76
N GLN A 316 16.77 -22.97 -24.59
CA GLN A 316 15.37 -22.57 -24.57
C GLN A 316 15.27 -21.11 -25.08
N PRO A 317 14.54 -20.87 -26.17
CA PRO A 317 14.29 -19.51 -26.62
C PRO A 317 13.52 -18.76 -25.53
N CYS A 318 13.86 -17.49 -25.33
CA CYS A 318 13.12 -16.54 -24.55
C CYS A 318 11.70 -16.43 -25.16
N ALA A 319 10.77 -17.28 -24.74
CA ALA A 319 9.46 -17.45 -25.37
C ALA A 319 8.42 -16.41 -24.92
N GLY A 320 8.85 -15.40 -24.15
CA GLY A 320 7.98 -14.37 -23.63
C GLY A 320 7.66 -13.41 -24.75
N THR A 321 6.37 -13.24 -25.05
CA THR A 321 5.93 -12.18 -25.94
C THR A 321 5.75 -10.92 -25.10
N ASN A 322 6.32 -9.79 -25.52
CA ASN A 322 6.01 -8.45 -25.01
C ASN A 322 4.56 -8.02 -25.38
N ILE A 323 3.63 -8.98 -25.45
CA ILE A 323 2.23 -8.71 -25.73
C ILE A 323 1.60 -8.52 -24.35
N ASN A 324 1.28 -7.26 -24.03
CA ASN A 324 0.42 -6.95 -22.90
C ASN A 324 -0.81 -7.87 -22.97
N PRO A 325 -1.27 -8.45 -21.84
CA PRO A 325 -2.51 -9.21 -21.86
C PRO A 325 -3.62 -8.34 -22.48
N PRO A 326 -4.43 -8.90 -23.38
CA PRO A 326 -5.53 -8.14 -23.97
C PRO A 326 -6.46 -7.62 -22.86
N PRO A 327 -7.06 -6.43 -23.06
CA PRO A 327 -7.93 -5.79 -22.06
C PRO A 327 -9.13 -6.65 -21.67
#